data_AF-A0A965BQH4-F1
#
_entry.id   AF-A0A965BQH4-F1
#
_cell.length_a   1.000
_cell.length_b   1.000
_cell.length_c   1.000
_cell.angle_alpha   90.00
_cell.angle_beta   90.00
_cell.angle_gamma   90.00
#
_symmetry.space_group_name_H-M   'P 1'
#
loop_
_entity.id
_entity.type
_entity.pdbx_description
1 polymer ?
#
loop_
_entity_poly.entity_id
_entity_poly.type
_entity_poly.pdbx_seq_one_letter_code
_entity_poly.pdbx_strand_id
1 'polypeptide(L)'
;MLSEAQDGPLWYRGLAQNPETEEAAHVDAVLEFYEVDHIILGHTPGTGVILPRFDGKVLIVDTGMSSYYGSHGASLLIENDQLTALQQGERVRIPEGRSPLEYLQRLSDLKPDAPAALGRLIDDLAKSN
;
A
#
# COMPACT_ATOMS: atom_id res chain seq x y z
N MET A 1 24.87 -0.51 13.42
CA MET A 1 24.50 0.80 12.82
C MET A 1 22.97 0.86 12.81
N LEU A 2 22.33 2.01 13.02
CA LEU A 2 20.86 2.10 13.12
C LEU A 2 20.12 1.56 11.88
N SER A 3 20.80 1.46 10.73
CA SER A 3 20.29 0.91 9.47
C SER A 3 20.10 -0.62 9.45
N GLU A 4 20.68 -1.37 10.38
CA GLU A 4 20.61 -2.85 10.43
C GLU A 4 19.73 -3.38 11.57
N ALA A 5 19.26 -2.50 12.46
CA ALA A 5 18.31 -2.88 13.48
C ALA A 5 16.97 -3.26 12.84
N GLN A 6 16.26 -4.25 13.39
CA GLN A 6 14.94 -4.67 12.87
C GLN A 6 13.93 -3.52 12.90
N ASP A 7 14.03 -2.65 13.90
CA ASP A 7 13.17 -1.46 14.04
C ASP A 7 13.80 -0.22 13.36
N GLY A 8 14.87 -0.41 12.62
CA GLY A 8 15.49 0.63 11.81
C GLY A 8 14.67 0.92 10.55
N PRO A 9 14.80 2.12 9.96
CA PRO A 9 13.96 2.57 8.85
C PRO A 9 14.08 1.71 7.57
N LEU A 10 15.13 0.90 7.44
CA LEU A 10 15.32 0.00 6.30
C LEU A 10 14.70 -1.39 6.48
N TRP A 11 14.39 -1.79 7.72
CA TRP A 11 13.92 -3.14 8.05
C TRP A 11 12.56 -3.14 8.74
N TYR A 12 12.09 -1.99 9.24
CA TYR A 12 10.82 -1.89 9.90
C TYR A 12 9.66 -2.16 8.92
N ARG A 13 8.79 -3.10 9.30
CA ARG A 13 7.65 -3.56 8.48
C ARG A 13 6.30 -3.25 9.11
N GLY A 14 6.27 -2.62 10.28
CA GLY A 14 5.04 -2.43 11.06
C GLY A 14 3.98 -1.65 10.28
N LEU A 15 4.36 -0.57 9.57
CA LEU A 15 3.44 0.18 8.71
C LEU A 15 2.84 -0.64 7.56
N ALA A 16 3.49 -1.74 7.16
CA ALA A 16 2.99 -2.65 6.14
C ALA A 16 2.19 -3.83 6.71
N GLN A 17 2.43 -4.24 7.96
CA GLN A 17 1.93 -5.51 8.52
C GLN A 17 1.04 -5.38 9.77
N ASN A 18 1.33 -4.44 10.67
CA ASN A 18 0.62 -4.31 11.94
C ASN A 18 -0.79 -3.76 11.70
N PRO A 19 -1.76 -3.99 12.60
CA PRO A 19 -3.08 -3.36 12.54
C PRO A 19 -2.99 -1.83 12.50
N GLU A 20 -3.82 -1.17 11.68
CA GLU A 20 -3.78 0.30 11.57
C GLU A 20 -4.08 0.99 12.90
N THR A 21 -4.94 0.41 13.73
CA THR A 21 -5.27 0.92 15.06
C THR A 21 -4.08 1.01 16.01
N GLU A 22 -3.04 0.21 15.80
CA GLU A 22 -1.84 0.20 16.64
C GLU A 22 -0.82 1.27 16.21
N GLU A 23 -0.75 1.56 14.91
CA GLU A 23 0.29 2.41 14.32
C GLU A 23 -0.21 3.82 13.94
N ALA A 24 -1.52 4.05 13.85
CA ALA A 24 -2.09 5.30 13.31
C ALA A 24 -1.58 6.56 14.01
N ALA A 25 -1.52 6.56 15.35
CA ALA A 25 -1.02 7.71 16.10
C ALA A 25 0.47 7.98 15.83
N HIS A 26 1.25 6.93 15.58
CA HIS A 26 2.66 7.07 15.22
C HIS A 26 2.83 7.62 13.80
N VAL A 27 2.04 7.12 12.84
CA VAL A 27 1.99 7.63 11.47
C VAL A 27 1.67 9.12 11.47
N ASP A 28 0.64 9.54 12.21
CA ASP A 28 0.24 10.95 12.31
C ASP A 28 1.38 11.84 12.84
N ALA A 29 2.06 11.40 13.90
CA ALA A 29 3.19 12.12 14.47
C ALA A 29 4.38 12.22 13.50
N VAL A 30 4.65 11.18 12.69
CA VAL A 30 5.72 11.19 11.70
C VAL A 30 5.39 12.16 10.56
N LEU A 31 4.18 12.11 10.03
CA LEU A 31 3.74 13.01 8.95
C LEU A 31 3.80 14.48 9.41
N GLU A 32 3.31 14.77 10.62
CA GLU A 32 3.37 16.11 11.21
C GLU A 32 4.81 16.58 11.38
N PHE A 33 5.70 15.73 11.91
CA PHE A 33 7.10 16.10 12.14
C PHE A 33 7.86 16.45 10.85
N TYR A 34 7.60 15.72 9.76
CA TYR A 34 8.26 15.94 8.49
C TYR A 34 7.53 16.91 7.57
N GLU A 35 6.34 17.40 7.96
CA GLU A 35 5.46 18.26 7.16
C GLU A 35 5.16 17.65 5.78
N VAL A 36 4.80 16.36 5.75
CA VAL A 36 4.47 15.60 4.53
C VAL A 36 3.10 14.93 4.64
N ASP A 37 2.49 14.63 3.49
CA ASP A 37 1.15 14.01 3.44
C ASP A 37 1.19 12.48 3.39
N HIS A 38 2.26 11.89 2.84
CA HIS A 38 2.34 10.45 2.58
C HIS A 38 3.71 9.84 2.90
N ILE A 39 3.67 8.59 3.36
CA ILE A 39 4.82 7.69 3.49
C ILE A 39 4.74 6.63 2.41
N ILE A 40 5.76 6.55 1.54
CA ILE A 40 5.82 5.56 0.46
C ILE A 40 6.80 4.45 0.84
N LEU A 41 6.31 3.20 0.90
CA LEU A 41 7.06 2.06 1.43
C LEU A 41 7.27 0.95 0.41
N GLY A 42 8.51 0.46 0.34
CA GLY A 42 8.86 -0.78 -0.34
C GLY A 42 9.13 -1.92 0.66
N HIS A 43 10.07 -2.81 0.31
CA HIS A 43 10.68 -3.85 1.17
C HIS A 43 9.75 -4.98 1.66
N THR A 44 8.45 -4.73 1.76
CA THR A 44 7.43 -5.68 2.18
C THR A 44 6.48 -5.94 1.02
N PRO A 45 6.69 -7.04 0.26
CA PRO A 45 5.83 -7.42 -0.84
C PRO A 45 4.37 -7.54 -0.38
N GLY A 46 3.51 -6.74 -1.00
CA GLY A 46 2.08 -6.69 -0.75
C GLY A 46 1.30 -7.71 -1.59
N THR A 47 0.04 -7.37 -1.88
CA THR A 47 -0.93 -8.28 -2.50
C THR A 47 -0.99 -8.16 -4.04
N GLY A 48 0.13 -7.87 -4.70
CA GLY A 48 0.18 -7.72 -6.16
C GLY A 48 -0.33 -6.39 -6.72
N VAL A 49 -0.67 -5.45 -5.83
CA VAL A 49 -1.21 -4.10 -6.11
C VAL A 49 -0.58 -3.08 -5.18
N ILE A 50 -0.56 -1.79 -5.58
CA ILE A 50 -0.23 -0.71 -4.64
C ILE A 50 -1.35 -0.65 -3.59
N LEU A 51 -0.99 -0.85 -2.33
CA LEU A 51 -1.93 -0.91 -1.23
C LEU A 51 -1.90 0.40 -0.43
N PRO A 52 -2.95 1.23 -0.51
CA PRO A 52 -3.14 2.32 0.43
C PRO A 52 -3.56 1.78 1.80
N ARG A 53 -2.94 2.34 2.83
CA ARG A 53 -3.20 2.10 4.25
C ARG A 53 -3.36 3.43 4.98
N PHE A 54 -3.98 3.40 6.15
CA PHE A 54 -4.16 4.57 7.02
C PHE A 54 -4.83 5.73 6.27
N ASP A 55 -5.95 5.44 5.60
CA ASP A 55 -6.69 6.40 4.76
C ASP A 55 -5.86 7.06 3.64
N GLY A 56 -4.82 6.37 3.15
CA GLY A 56 -3.95 6.85 2.07
C GLY A 56 -2.69 7.58 2.56
N LYS A 57 -2.50 7.73 3.87
CA LYS A 57 -1.27 8.27 4.48
C LYS A 57 -0.06 7.39 4.24
N VAL A 58 -0.23 6.08 4.08
CA VAL A 58 0.85 5.14 3.77
C VAL A 58 0.52 4.38 2.51
N LEU A 59 1.44 4.34 1.56
CA LEU A 59 1.32 3.56 0.33
C LEU A 59 2.38 2.46 0.29
N ILE A 60 1.94 1.21 0.28
CA ILE A 60 2.83 0.05 0.05
C ILE A 60 2.95 -0.14 -1.46
N VAL A 61 4.12 0.21 -2.01
CA VAL A 61 4.40 0.15 -3.46
C VAL A 61 5.23 -1.07 -3.88
N ASP A 62 5.71 -1.86 -2.92
CA ASP A 62 6.28 -3.17 -3.22
C ASP A 62 5.15 -4.15 -3.57
N THR A 63 4.87 -4.27 -4.86
CA THR A 63 3.81 -5.14 -5.36
C THR A 63 4.27 -6.58 -5.60
N GLY A 64 5.54 -6.93 -5.35
CA GLY A 64 6.07 -8.25 -5.68
C GLY A 64 6.51 -8.39 -7.14
N MET A 65 7.29 -7.42 -7.65
CA MET A 65 7.78 -7.40 -9.04
C MET A 65 8.76 -8.53 -9.37
N SER A 66 9.45 -9.08 -8.36
CA SER A 66 10.31 -10.26 -8.55
C SER A 66 9.48 -11.47 -8.95
N SER A 67 10.06 -12.34 -9.79
CA SER A 67 9.44 -13.62 -10.17
C SER A 67 9.13 -14.51 -8.98
N TYR A 68 9.90 -14.38 -7.89
CA TYR A 68 9.64 -15.10 -6.63
C TYR A 68 8.32 -14.69 -5.98
N TYR A 69 7.86 -13.46 -6.19
CA TYR A 69 6.65 -12.89 -5.61
C TYR A 69 5.48 -12.78 -6.61
N GLY A 70 5.60 -13.38 -7.79
CA GLY A 70 4.53 -13.43 -8.79
C GLY A 70 4.65 -12.43 -9.95
N SER A 71 5.77 -11.71 -10.07
CA SER A 71 6.03 -10.78 -11.19
C SER A 71 4.98 -9.67 -11.33
N HIS A 72 4.40 -9.23 -10.22
CA HIS A 72 3.36 -8.20 -10.24
C HIS A 72 4.00 -6.82 -10.27
N GLY A 73 4.16 -6.25 -11.46
CA GLY A 73 4.67 -4.89 -11.65
C GLY A 73 3.57 -3.84 -11.51
N ALA A 74 3.88 -2.75 -10.81
CA ALA A 74 3.09 -1.54 -10.73
C ALA A 74 4.01 -0.32 -10.61
N SER A 75 3.47 0.88 -10.81
CA SER A 75 4.17 2.14 -10.54
C SER A 75 3.23 3.16 -9.94
N LEU A 76 3.73 3.94 -8.99
CA LEU A 76 3.02 5.07 -8.42
C LEU A 76 3.34 6.33 -9.25
N LEU A 77 2.31 7.00 -9.74
CA LEU A 77 2.38 8.30 -10.37
C LEU A 77 1.81 9.35 -9.42
N ILE A 78 2.59 10.40 -9.14
CA ILE A 78 2.18 11.55 -8.34
C ILE A 78 2.30 12.79 -9.21
N GLU A 79 1.16 13.36 -9.61
CA GLU A 79 1.10 14.55 -10.47
C GLU A 79 -0.04 15.46 -10.00
N ASN A 80 0.25 16.76 -9.80
CA ASN A 80 -0.74 17.76 -9.34
C ASN A 80 -1.53 17.30 -8.11
N ASP A 81 -0.81 16.81 -7.09
CA ASP A 81 -1.36 16.30 -5.83
C ASP A 81 -2.33 15.11 -6.00
N GLN A 82 -2.20 14.35 -7.09
CA GLN A 82 -3.01 13.17 -7.35
C GLN A 82 -2.16 11.90 -7.37
N LEU A 83 -2.57 10.94 -6.54
CA LEU A 83 -1.99 9.60 -6.48
C LEU A 83 -2.67 8.66 -7.48
N THR A 84 -1.90 8.09 -8.39
CA THR A 84 -2.39 7.15 -9.41
C THR A 84 -1.54 5.90 -9.47
N ALA A 85 -2.17 4.73 -9.37
CA ALA A 85 -1.54 3.45 -9.66
C ALA A 85 -1.54 3.21 -11.17
N LEU A 86 -0.35 3.00 -11.74
CA LEU A 86 -0.15 2.50 -13.09
C LEU A 86 0.08 1.00 -13.02
N GLN A 87 -0.86 0.22 -13.56
CA GLN A 87 -0.78 -1.23 -13.47
C GLN A 87 -1.51 -1.91 -14.62
N GLN A 88 -0.86 -2.91 -15.25
CA GLN A 88 -1.39 -3.58 -16.45
C GLN A 88 -1.78 -2.60 -17.58
N GLY A 89 -1.06 -1.49 -17.71
CA GLY A 89 -1.37 -0.44 -18.70
C GLY A 89 -2.53 0.50 -18.31
N GLU A 90 -3.23 0.20 -17.22
CA GLU A 90 -4.35 0.99 -16.72
C GLU A 90 -3.90 2.03 -15.69
N ARG A 91 -4.62 3.15 -15.65
CA ARG A 91 -4.47 4.20 -14.65
C ARG A 91 -5.63 4.15 -13.67
N VAL A 92 -5.35 3.89 -12.40
CA VAL A 92 -6.38 3.82 -11.35
C VAL A 92 -6.03 4.80 -10.25
N ARG A 93 -6.92 5.76 -9.98
CA ARG A 93 -6.73 6.74 -8.89
C ARG A 93 -6.76 6.03 -7.54
N ILE A 94 -5.77 6.32 -6.71
CA ILE A 94 -5.70 5.81 -5.33
C ILE A 94 -6.65 6.66 -4.48
N PRO A 95 -7.53 6.06 -3.66
CA PRO A 95 -8.42 6.79 -2.78
C PRO A 95 -7.66 7.35 -1.57
N GLU A 96 -8.09 8.53 -1.12
CA GLU A 96 -7.57 9.23 0.06
C GLU A 96 -8.75 9.55 0.99
N GLY A 97 -8.55 9.43 2.31
CA GLY A 97 -9.57 9.74 3.30
C GLY A 97 -10.79 8.80 3.32
N ARG A 98 -10.71 7.65 2.63
CA ARG A 98 -11.81 6.68 2.51
C ARG A 98 -11.30 5.26 2.28
N SER A 99 -12.18 4.29 2.51
CA SER A 99 -11.91 2.87 2.29
C SER A 99 -11.39 2.59 0.87
N PRO A 100 -10.35 1.74 0.72
CA PRO A 100 -9.80 1.38 -0.58
C PRO A 100 -10.54 0.25 -1.30
N LEU A 101 -11.68 -0.22 -0.77
CA LEU A 101 -12.39 -1.39 -1.27
C LEU A 101 -12.68 -1.34 -2.78
N GLU A 102 -13.32 -0.27 -3.27
CA GLU A 102 -13.67 -0.13 -4.70
C GLU A 102 -12.42 -0.10 -5.60
N TYR A 103 -11.35 0.54 -5.10
CA TYR A 103 -10.06 0.60 -5.80
C TYR A 103 -9.43 -0.79 -5.92
N LEU A 104 -9.44 -1.58 -4.83
CA LEU A 104 -8.89 -2.93 -4.82
C LEU A 104 -9.71 -3.89 -5.68
N GLN A 105 -11.04 -3.79 -5.65
CA GLN A 105 -11.94 -4.56 -6.52
C GLN A 105 -11.62 -4.30 -7.99
N ARG A 106 -11.51 -3.01 -8.38
CA ARG A 106 -11.14 -2.65 -9.76
C ARG A 106 -9.78 -3.22 -10.16
N LEU A 107 -8.77 -3.18 -9.29
CA LEU A 107 -7.47 -3.76 -9.60
C LEU A 107 -7.49 -5.29 -9.66
N SER A 108 -8.33 -5.94 -8.85
CA SER A 108 -8.53 -7.39 -8.91
C SER A 108 -9.15 -7.80 -10.24
N ASP A 109 -10.15 -7.06 -10.75
CA ASP A 109 -10.78 -7.33 -12.05
C ASP A 109 -9.80 -7.19 -13.23
N LEU A 110 -8.84 -6.27 -13.11
CA LEU A 110 -7.78 -6.06 -14.09
C LEU A 110 -6.66 -7.12 -14.02
N LYS A 111 -6.61 -7.95 -12.97
CA LYS A 111 -5.56 -8.93 -12.71
C LYS A 111 -6.14 -10.34 -12.54
N PRO A 112 -6.27 -11.14 -13.62
CA PRO A 112 -6.66 -12.53 -13.49
C PRO A 112 -5.64 -13.39 -12.71
N ASP A 113 -4.39 -12.91 -12.58
CA ASP A 113 -3.28 -13.53 -11.87
C ASP A 113 -3.07 -12.97 -10.45
N ALA A 114 -4.01 -12.16 -9.92
CA ALA A 114 -3.85 -11.55 -8.61
C ALA A 114 -3.61 -12.59 -7.50
N PRO A 115 -2.73 -12.32 -6.53
CA PRO A 115 -2.56 -13.18 -5.37
C PRO A 115 -3.88 -13.38 -4.62
N ALA A 116 -4.13 -14.60 -4.13
CA ALA A 116 -5.31 -14.90 -3.30
C ALA A 116 -5.41 -14.01 -2.04
N ALA A 117 -4.29 -13.42 -1.59
CA ALA A 117 -4.26 -12.45 -0.51
C ALA A 117 -5.04 -11.17 -0.83
N LEU A 118 -5.09 -10.73 -2.10
CA LEU A 118 -5.89 -9.58 -2.52
C LEU A 118 -7.38 -9.85 -2.33
N GLY A 119 -7.86 -11.03 -2.74
CA GLY A 119 -9.26 -11.42 -2.56
C GLY A 119 -9.68 -11.45 -1.09
N ARG A 120 -8.85 -12.05 -0.21
CA ARG A 120 -9.09 -12.04 1.23
C ARG A 120 -9.18 -10.63 1.81
N LEU A 121 -8.28 -9.73 1.39
CA LEU A 121 -8.30 -8.34 1.83
C LEU A 121 -9.59 -7.62 1.41
N ILE A 122 -10.04 -7.83 0.17
CA ILE A 122 -11.32 -7.29 -0.33
C ILE A 122 -12.48 -7.80 0.52
N ASP A 123 -12.53 -9.10 0.81
CA ASP A 123 -13.59 -9.71 1.61
C ASP A 123 -13.63 -9.16 3.05
N ASP A 124 -12.47 -8.93 3.66
CA ASP A 124 -12.37 -8.43 5.03
C ASP A 124 -12.77 -6.96 5.12
N LEU A 125 -12.39 -6.15 4.13
CA LEU A 125 -12.84 -4.76 4.01
C LEU A 125 -14.35 -4.66 3.75
N ALA A 126 -14.92 -5.56 2.94
CA ALA A 126 -16.35 -5.57 2.64
C ALA A 126 -17.22 -5.90 3.87
N LYS A 127 -16.71 -6.67 4.83
CA LYS A 127 -17.42 -6.99 6.09
C LYS A 127 -17.33 -5.90 7.16
N SER A 128 -16.39 -4.98 6.99
CA SER A 128 -16.11 -3.92 7.98
C SER A 128 -16.88 -2.61 7.70
N ASN A 129 -17.64 -2.57 6.60
CA ASN A 129 -18.60 -1.51 6.23
C ASN A 129 -20.04 -1.96 6.53
#